data_AF-A0A972DES9-F1
#
_entry.id   AF-A0A972DES9-F1
#
_cell.length_a   1.000
_cell.length_b   1.000
_cell.length_c   1.000
_cell.angle_alpha   90.00
_cell.angle_beta   90.00
_cell.angle_gamma   90.00
#
_symmetry.space_group_name_H-M   'P 1'
#
loop_
_entity.id
_entity.type
_entity.pdbx_description
1 polymer ?
#
loop_
_entity_poly.entity_id
_entity_poly.type
_entity_poly.pdbx_seq_one_letter_code
_entity_poly.pdbx_strand_id
1 'polypeptide(L)'
;MYDQSQISFIMQKKSEKIIELKRSKDDLLRKLYLSSIAFAIPFLWIVRYHQRYFPSFEDSGKLFPHITYPDVIALIASIATAVLMYYYTRQHGKVKVKYDALRHDIMDNIGTVICICHDQCNCREEYIKHLVDNGIDLVIR
;
A
#
# COMPACT_ATOMS: atom_id res chain seq x y z
N MET A 1 -11.45 29.57 4.21
CA MET A 1 -9.98 29.57 4.00
C MET A 1 -9.48 28.87 5.24
N TYR A 2 -8.95 27.64 5.13
CA TYR A 2 -8.76 26.74 6.29
C TYR A 2 -7.89 27.40 7.36
N ASP A 3 -8.51 27.86 8.44
CA ASP A 3 -7.79 28.56 9.51
C ASP A 3 -7.33 27.53 10.55
N GLN A 4 -6.09 27.06 10.39
CA GLN A 4 -5.45 26.09 11.29
C GLN A 4 -5.48 26.56 12.76
N SER A 5 -5.52 27.86 13.03
CA SER A 5 -5.38 28.42 14.39
C SER A 5 -6.49 28.01 15.36
N GLN A 6 -7.65 27.57 14.87
CA GLN A 6 -8.82 27.21 15.67
C GLN A 6 -8.95 25.72 16.00
N ILE A 7 -8.08 24.88 15.41
CA ILE A 7 -8.09 23.42 15.62
C ILE A 7 -7.12 23.06 16.74
N SER A 8 -7.51 22.12 17.62
CA SER A 8 -6.60 21.70 18.68
C SER A 8 -5.30 21.13 18.11
N PHE A 9 -4.18 21.46 18.77
CA PHE A 9 -2.85 20.98 18.38
C PHE A 9 -2.79 19.45 18.22
N ILE A 10 -3.55 18.72 19.06
CA ILE A 10 -3.67 17.26 18.99
C ILE A 10 -4.32 16.84 17.66
N MET A 11 -5.39 17.50 17.22
CA MET A 11 -6.07 17.20 15.96
C MET A 11 -5.27 17.60 14.73
N GLN A 12 -4.52 18.70 14.79
CA GLN A 12 -3.56 19.06 13.75
C GLN A 12 -2.52 17.95 13.57
N LYS A 13 -1.88 17.49 14.66
CA LYS A 13 -0.87 16.43 14.60
C LYS A 13 -1.44 15.09 14.13
N LYS A 14 -2.69 14.76 14.51
CA LYS A 14 -3.40 13.59 13.97
C LYS A 14 -3.66 13.74 12.47
N SER A 15 -4.04 14.92 12.01
CA SER A 15 -4.31 15.21 10.59
C SER A 15 -3.08 15.06 9.69
N GLU A 16 -1.92 15.59 10.12
CA GLU A 16 -0.66 15.42 9.40
C GLU A 16 -0.27 13.94 9.29
N LYS A 17 -0.39 13.23 10.42
CA LYS A 17 -0.04 11.82 10.49
C LYS A 17 -0.95 10.93 9.64
N ILE A 18 -2.25 11.21 9.57
CA ILE A 18 -3.16 10.43 8.71
C ILE A 18 -2.92 10.71 7.23
N ILE A 19 -2.57 11.96 6.85
CA ILE A 19 -2.18 12.31 5.49
C ILE A 19 -0.88 11.60 5.10
N GLU A 20 0.11 11.58 5.98
CA GLU A 20 1.37 10.86 5.77
C GLU A 20 1.13 9.35 5.61
N LEU A 21 0.34 8.74 6.50
CA LEU A 21 -0.01 7.32 6.42
C LEU A 21 -0.76 6.99 5.13
N LYS A 22 -1.65 7.87 4.67
CA LYS A 22 -2.33 7.71 3.38
C LYS A 22 -1.34 7.72 2.22
N ARG A 23 -0.45 8.73 2.16
CA ARG A 23 0.59 8.80 1.11
C ARG A 23 1.49 7.57 1.11
N SER A 24 1.90 7.11 2.29
CA SER A 24 2.71 5.88 2.44
C SER A 24 1.95 4.63 1.98
N LYS A 25 0.67 4.51 2.32
CA LYS A 25 -0.20 3.41 1.85
C LYS A 25 -0.31 3.39 0.34
N ASP A 26 -0.59 4.53 -0.27
CA ASP A 26 -0.79 4.66 -1.73
C ASP A 26 0.52 4.42 -2.49
N ASP A 27 1.66 4.89 -1.97
CA ASP A 27 2.99 4.61 -2.54
C ASP A 27 3.35 3.12 -2.47
N LEU A 28 3.09 2.46 -1.34
CA LEU A 28 3.29 1.01 -1.20
C LEU A 28 2.40 0.22 -2.16
N LEU A 29 1.16 0.65 -2.34
CA LEU A 29 0.22 0.04 -3.27
C LEU A 29 0.68 0.20 -4.73
N ARG A 30 1.22 1.38 -5.10
CA ARG A 30 1.86 1.61 -6.40
C ARG A 30 3.10 0.72 -6.60
N LYS A 31 3.95 0.59 -5.59
CA LYS A 31 5.13 -0.32 -5.62
C LYS A 31 4.71 -1.78 -5.79
N LEU A 32 3.62 -2.19 -5.14
CA LEU A 32 3.01 -3.51 -5.31
C LEU A 32 2.55 -3.75 -6.76
N TYR A 33 1.86 -2.78 -7.38
CA TYR A 33 1.48 -2.88 -8.78
C TYR A 33 2.68 -3.01 -9.72
N LEU A 34 3.70 -2.15 -9.55
CA LEU A 34 4.92 -2.22 -10.34
C LEU A 34 5.64 -3.55 -10.16
N SER A 35 5.73 -4.05 -8.92
CA SER A 35 6.33 -5.35 -8.63
C SER A 35 5.54 -6.52 -9.22
N SER A 36 4.21 -6.40 -9.29
CA SER A 36 3.34 -7.40 -9.92
C SER A 36 3.56 -7.48 -11.43
N ILE A 37 3.68 -6.33 -12.09
CA ILE A 37 4.01 -6.24 -13.52
C ILE A 37 5.41 -6.82 -13.77
N ALA A 38 6.39 -6.47 -12.93
CA ALA A 38 7.76 -6.97 -13.03
C ALA A 38 7.86 -8.49 -12.81
N PHE A 39 7.00 -9.07 -11.98
CA PHE A 39 6.89 -10.52 -11.78
C PHE A 39 6.25 -11.22 -12.98
N ALA A 40 5.22 -10.62 -13.59
CA ALA A 40 4.46 -11.24 -14.68
C ALA A 40 5.32 -11.59 -15.90
N ILE A 41 6.28 -10.73 -16.27
CA ILE A 41 7.13 -10.92 -17.46
C ILE A 41 7.96 -12.22 -17.39
N PRO A 42 8.84 -12.42 -16.38
CA PRO A 42 9.61 -13.65 -16.27
C PRO A 42 8.74 -14.86 -15.94
N PHE A 43 7.64 -14.67 -15.19
CA PHE A 43 6.72 -15.77 -14.92
C PHE A 43 6.06 -16.32 -16.19
N LEU A 44 5.57 -15.43 -17.07
CA LEU A 44 5.00 -15.83 -18.36
C LEU A 44 6.03 -16.51 -19.26
N TRP A 45 7.30 -16.10 -19.19
CA TRP A 45 8.39 -16.80 -19.88
C TRP A 45 8.53 -18.24 -19.39
N ILE A 46 8.59 -18.45 -18.08
CA ILE A 46 8.71 -19.78 -17.47
C ILE A 46 7.53 -20.67 -17.86
N VAL A 47 6.30 -20.13 -17.81
CA VAL A 47 5.09 -20.86 -18.21
C VAL A 47 5.11 -21.22 -19.69
N ARG A 48 5.49 -20.28 -20.57
CA ARG A 48 5.57 -20.48 -22.02
C ARG A 48 6.55 -21.59 -22.41
N TYR A 49 7.65 -21.70 -21.68
CA TYR A 49 8.73 -22.67 -21.92
C TYR A 49 8.80 -23.78 -20.87
N HIS A 50 7.70 -24.06 -20.15
CA HIS A 50 7.66 -25.02 -19.04
C HIS A 50 8.18 -26.41 -19.43
N GLN A 51 8.01 -26.81 -20.69
CA GLN A 51 8.51 -28.10 -21.21
C GLN A 51 10.03 -28.26 -21.10
N ARG A 52 10.80 -27.16 -21.03
CA ARG A 52 12.26 -27.22 -20.81
C ARG A 52 12.65 -27.63 -19.40
N TYR A 53 11.71 -27.52 -18.45
CA TYR A 53 11.94 -27.80 -17.04
C TYR A 53 11.48 -29.21 -16.62
N PHE A 54 10.67 -29.89 -17.46
CA PHE A 54 10.23 -31.26 -17.21
C PHE A 54 11.01 -32.23 -18.11
N PRO A 55 11.81 -33.15 -17.55
CA PRO A 55 12.46 -34.16 -18.36
C PRO A 55 11.42 -35.08 -19.01
N SER A 56 11.60 -35.41 -20.29
CA SER A 56 10.91 -36.55 -20.89
C SER A 56 11.46 -37.85 -20.28
N PHE A 57 10.68 -38.93 -20.32
CA PHE A 57 11.11 -40.25 -19.81
C PHE A 57 12.39 -40.78 -20.49
N GLU A 58 12.77 -40.22 -21.65
CA GLU A 58 13.97 -40.62 -22.40
C GLU A 58 15.28 -39.98 -21.89
N ASP A 59 15.21 -38.89 -21.10
CA ASP A 59 16.38 -38.10 -20.66
C ASP A 59 16.75 -38.34 -19.18
N SER A 60 16.55 -39.57 -18.68
CA SER A 60 16.65 -39.94 -17.26
C SER A 60 18.02 -39.75 -16.59
N GLY A 61 19.04 -39.26 -17.30
CA GLY A 61 20.39 -39.01 -16.79
C GLY A 61 20.70 -37.56 -16.38
N LYS A 62 19.85 -36.58 -16.74
CA LYS A 62 20.06 -35.17 -16.40
C LYS A 62 18.80 -34.57 -15.78
N LEU A 63 18.94 -33.90 -14.63
CA LEU A 63 17.81 -33.27 -13.93
C LEU A 63 17.14 -32.14 -14.75
N PHE A 64 17.86 -31.50 -15.68
CA PHE A 64 17.36 -30.41 -16.54
C PHE A 64 18.09 -30.37 -17.91
N PRO A 65 17.75 -31.27 -18.85
CA PRO A 65 18.51 -31.43 -20.10
C PRO A 65 18.37 -30.23 -21.06
N HIS A 66 17.32 -29.41 -20.91
CA HIS A 66 16.96 -28.36 -21.87
C HIS A 66 16.90 -26.94 -21.29
N ILE A 67 17.36 -26.74 -20.03
CA ILE A 67 17.41 -25.40 -19.44
C ILE A 67 18.45 -24.55 -20.17
N THR A 68 18.05 -23.33 -20.53
CA THR A 68 18.92 -22.33 -21.15
C THR A 68 19.29 -21.22 -20.14
N TYR A 69 20.34 -20.45 -20.41
CA TYR A 69 20.71 -19.30 -19.56
C TYR A 69 19.55 -18.31 -19.30
N PRO A 70 18.72 -17.95 -20.31
CA PRO A 70 17.53 -17.13 -20.10
C PRO A 70 16.53 -17.69 -19.09
N ASP A 71 16.39 -19.02 -19.01
CA ASP A 71 15.49 -19.69 -18.08
C ASP A 71 15.95 -19.50 -16.63
N VAL A 72 17.26 -19.60 -16.39
CA VAL A 72 17.87 -19.33 -15.07
C VAL A 72 17.67 -17.87 -14.67
N ILE A 73 17.88 -16.93 -15.60
CA ILE A 73 17.66 -15.49 -15.35
C ILE A 73 16.19 -15.22 -15.01
N ALA A 74 15.24 -15.79 -15.78
CA ALA A 74 13.82 -15.63 -15.52
C ALA A 74 13.43 -16.19 -14.14
N LEU A 75 14.00 -17.34 -13.75
CA LEU A 75 13.72 -17.97 -12.46
C LEU A 75 14.24 -17.12 -11.29
N ILE A 76 15.49 -16.63 -11.38
CA ILE A 76 16.06 -15.72 -10.38
C ILE A 76 15.25 -14.42 -10.30
N ALA A 77 14.89 -13.83 -11.44
CA ALA A 77 14.10 -12.61 -11.48
C ALA A 77 12.71 -12.80 -10.86
N SER A 78 12.07 -13.94 -11.11
CA SER A 78 10.76 -14.29 -10.52
C SER A 78 10.85 -14.45 -9.00
N ILE A 79 11.90 -15.12 -8.50
CA ILE A 79 12.11 -15.27 -7.06
C ILE A 79 12.37 -13.91 -6.40
N ALA A 80 13.25 -13.09 -6.98
CA ALA A 80 13.57 -11.76 -6.44
C ALA A 80 12.35 -10.84 -6.38
N THR A 81 11.55 -10.82 -7.45
CA THR A 81 10.32 -10.02 -7.52
C THR A 81 9.23 -10.55 -6.58
N ALA A 82 9.11 -11.87 -6.40
CA ALA A 82 8.20 -12.47 -5.42
C ALA A 82 8.55 -12.06 -3.98
N VAL A 83 9.84 -12.07 -3.63
CA VAL A 83 10.31 -11.61 -2.30
C VAL A 83 10.00 -10.13 -2.09
N LEU A 84 10.21 -9.29 -3.12
CA LEU A 84 9.84 -7.87 -3.07
C LEU A 84 8.32 -7.67 -2.90
N MET A 85 7.49 -8.40 -3.65
CA MET A 85 6.03 -8.35 -3.49
C MET A 85 5.61 -8.74 -2.07
N TYR A 86 6.19 -9.79 -1.51
CA TYR A 86 5.90 -10.22 -0.14
C TYR A 86 6.25 -9.11 0.88
N TYR A 87 7.42 -8.49 0.73
CA TYR A 87 7.85 -7.38 1.58
C TYR A 87 6.87 -6.19 1.50
N TYR A 88 6.52 -5.74 0.29
CA TYR A 88 5.59 -4.63 0.10
C TYR A 88 4.18 -4.95 0.61
N THR A 89 3.71 -6.19 0.42
CA THR A 89 2.42 -6.66 0.95
C THR A 89 2.39 -6.54 2.48
N ARG A 90 3.45 -7.01 3.14
CA ARG A 90 3.55 -6.96 4.60
C ARG A 90 3.64 -5.52 5.11
N GLN A 91 4.40 -4.65 4.43
CA GLN A 91 4.46 -3.24 4.78
C GLN A 91 3.12 -2.53 4.58
N HIS A 92 2.48 -2.75 3.44
CA HIS A 92 1.17 -2.18 3.13
C HIS A 92 0.14 -2.59 4.18
N GLY A 93 0.11 -3.86 4.59
CA GLY A 93 -0.74 -4.32 5.69
C GLY A 93 -0.50 -3.57 7.00
N LYS A 94 0.76 -3.38 7.40
CA LYS A 94 1.10 -2.61 8.62
C LYS A 94 0.66 -1.15 8.54
N VAL A 95 0.91 -0.48 7.41
CA VAL A 95 0.53 0.92 7.21
C VAL A 95 -0.99 1.07 7.15
N LYS A 96 -1.68 0.14 6.48
CA LYS A 96 -3.15 0.10 6.42
C LYS A 96 -3.76 -0.02 7.82
N VAL A 97 -3.29 -0.94 8.66
CA VAL A 97 -3.80 -1.08 10.03
C VAL A 97 -3.61 0.20 10.84
N LYS A 98 -2.43 0.85 10.74
CA LYS A 98 -2.18 2.14 11.41
C LYS A 98 -3.07 3.26 10.88
N TYR A 99 -3.30 3.30 9.57
CA TYR A 99 -4.19 4.27 8.93
C TYR A 99 -5.63 4.07 9.37
N ASP A 100 -6.14 2.84 9.35
CA ASP A 100 -7.52 2.51 9.73
C ASP A 100 -7.76 2.81 11.22
N ALA A 101 -6.80 2.47 12.09
CA ALA A 101 -6.87 2.78 13.52
C ALA A 101 -6.90 4.30 13.78
N LEU A 102 -6.02 5.08 13.12
CA LEU A 102 -5.99 6.53 13.28
C LEU A 102 -7.22 7.20 12.68
N ARG A 103 -7.73 6.67 11.56
CA ARG A 103 -8.99 7.14 10.95
C ARG A 103 -10.16 6.94 11.91
N HIS A 104 -10.26 5.76 12.54
CA HIS A 104 -11.32 5.48 13.50
C HIS A 104 -11.21 6.37 14.74
N ASP A 105 -9.99 6.55 15.28
CA ASP A 105 -9.74 7.46 16.39
C ASP A 105 -10.08 8.92 16.06
N ILE A 106 -9.83 9.41 14.83
CA ILE A 106 -10.28 10.74 14.40
C ILE A 106 -11.82 10.79 14.32
N MET A 107 -12.48 9.75 13.79
CA MET A 107 -13.94 9.68 13.72
C MET A 107 -14.61 9.71 15.10
N ASP A 108 -14.11 8.95 16.06
CA ASP A 108 -14.68 8.89 17.42
C ASP A 108 -14.50 10.22 18.15
N ASN A 109 -13.36 10.87 17.97
CA ASN A 109 -13.05 12.14 18.65
C ASN A 109 -13.59 13.39 17.92
N ILE A 110 -14.16 13.24 16.71
CA ILE A 110 -14.78 14.36 15.98
C ILE A 110 -15.99 14.93 16.76
N GLY A 111 -16.59 14.17 17.68
CA GLY A 111 -17.70 14.61 18.51
C GLY A 111 -17.31 15.44 19.75
N THR A 112 -16.07 15.37 20.22
CA THR A 112 -15.70 15.75 21.60
C THR A 112 -14.56 16.78 21.68
N VAL A 113 -14.73 17.94 21.03
CA VAL A 113 -13.79 19.10 21.05
C VAL A 113 -12.67 19.01 20.00
N ILE A 114 -13.05 19.22 18.72
CA ILE A 114 -12.11 19.46 17.61
C ILE A 114 -11.51 20.87 17.70
N CYS A 115 -12.29 21.83 18.22
CA CYS A 115 -12.01 23.25 18.08
C CYS A 115 -11.82 23.95 19.42
N ILE A 116 -10.89 24.90 19.43
CA ILE A 116 -10.67 25.83 20.53
C ILE A 116 -11.44 27.11 20.18
N CYS A 117 -12.77 27.05 20.16
CA CYS A 117 -13.61 28.23 19.89
C CYS A 117 -14.55 28.48 21.08
N HIS A 118 -14.77 29.75 21.43
CA HIS A 118 -15.67 30.16 22.51
C HIS A 118 -17.15 30.32 22.04
N ASP A 119 -17.39 30.47 20.74
CA ASP A 119 -18.71 30.64 20.08
C ASP A 119 -18.97 29.57 18.99
N GLN A 120 -20.15 29.58 18.36
CA GLN A 120 -20.48 28.71 17.21
C GLN A 120 -19.45 28.85 16.09
N CYS A 121 -18.69 27.78 15.85
CA CYS A 121 -17.49 27.81 15.02
C CYS A 121 -17.60 26.75 13.90
N ASN A 122 -17.38 27.14 12.64
CA ASN A 122 -17.41 26.24 11.48
C ASN A 122 -16.13 25.39 11.32
N CYS A 123 -15.20 25.50 12.27
CA CYS A 123 -13.93 24.77 12.33
C CYS A 123 -14.06 23.24 12.12
N ARG A 124 -15.17 22.61 12.56
CA ARG A 124 -15.43 21.18 12.35
C ARG A 124 -15.70 20.86 10.88
N GLU A 125 -16.52 21.66 10.21
CA GLU A 125 -16.82 21.49 8.79
C GLU A 125 -15.59 21.77 7.93
N GLU A 126 -14.82 22.80 8.27
CA GLU A 126 -13.55 23.09 7.59
C GLU A 126 -12.52 21.96 7.77
N TYR A 127 -12.44 21.36 8.96
CA TYR A 127 -11.60 20.18 9.23
C TYR A 127 -12.01 18.95 8.44
N ILE A 128 -13.32 18.64 8.41
CA ILE A 128 -13.85 17.52 7.62
C ILE A 128 -13.57 17.77 6.14
N LYS A 129 -13.83 18.98 5.64
CA LYS A 129 -13.56 19.35 4.25
C LYS A 129 -12.08 19.21 3.91
N HIS A 130 -11.17 19.68 4.75
CA HIS A 130 -9.73 19.52 4.54
C HIS A 130 -9.30 18.04 4.46
N LEU A 131 -9.86 17.17 5.29
CA LEU A 131 -9.55 15.74 5.26
C LEU A 131 -10.14 15.06 4.01
N VAL A 132 -11.36 15.43 3.62
CA VAL A 132 -12.00 14.95 2.38
C VAL A 132 -11.24 15.42 1.14
N ASP A 133 -10.76 16.66 1.10
CA ASP A 133 -9.94 17.20 0.01
C ASP A 133 -8.59 16.45 -0.11
N ASN A 134 -8.05 15.96 1.01
CA ASN A 134 -6.90 15.05 1.02
C ASN A 134 -7.28 13.58 0.72
N GLY A 135 -8.55 13.34 0.36
CA GLY A 135 -9.18 12.05 0.06
C GLY A 135 -9.23 11.08 1.23
N ILE A 136 -9.25 11.59 2.45
CA ILE A 136 -9.52 10.81 3.66
C ILE A 136 -11.02 10.87 3.84
N ASP A 137 -11.70 9.81 3.44
CA ASP A 137 -13.15 9.76 3.55
C ASP A 137 -13.54 9.57 5.02
N LEU A 138 -14.29 10.51 5.58
CA LEU A 138 -14.80 10.48 6.95
C LEU A 138 -16.31 10.26 6.86
N VAL A 139 -16.73 9.02 6.62
CA VAL A 139 -18.16 8.68 6.67
C VAL A 139 -18.60 8.73 8.12
N ILE A 140 -19.14 9.87 8.53
CA ILE A 140 -19.77 10.06 9.84
C ILE A 140 -21.09 9.30 9.78
N ARG A 141 -21.23 8.24 10.57
CA ARG A 141 -22.48 7.50 10.74
C ARG A 141 -23.16 7.91 12.03
#